data_AF-A0A1W2CFX8-F1
#
_entry.id   AF-A0A1W2CFX8-F1
#
_cell.length_a   1.000
_cell.length_b   1.000
_cell.length_c   1.000
_cell.angle_alpha   90.00
_cell.angle_beta   90.00
_cell.angle_gamma   90.00
#
_symmetry.space_group_name_H-M   'P 1'
#
loop_
_entity.id
_entity.type
_entity.pdbx_description
1 polymer ?
#
loop_
_entity_poly.entity_id
_entity_poly.type
_entity_poly.pdbx_seq_one_letter_code
_entity_poly.pdbx_strand_id
1 'polypeptide(L)'
;MARRIEQQPDDQARATPALPPTSVAGLQGAGNAAMSRFLSVQRDVVSDVEERMSYSVTDWAVTDEEATESLNDLAGLPAPALAAALGRLSQTAKTRLLDNLPANVRQTSAFTKVLVAMGPDAVQPYVDSLLSYGVFDWAITDDDATGVFRILVALQPAQQATLAQKLGGTSRARLADNLVRSSTIGDAEHGALRVLFDATPDSEVETMKLWMKLRFRIEFGTQTSGSEVAEEWDGASLRRMYNVLQSLPPGAVEGNPELLRIDRYRDTGPAGGYYGSDRRIAMGYGDLRARDGVVDPVANPGGSGMSVVPAPLQGQNLFDGVVRHEVGHAVDNRLGLSQTYCIGNAAGGNWQAHGDGGSLAATLVSASGGTINGLPPEQKTAVVDALQEVITDRVPEEIQTRLEALSFWASLDAATKTAILGDNAVRALQICFADKNPGNPWYRPADDGGVTLGGRVYQEAYASQWWSYDPATRARKVSSYQFRAPGEWIAEAYNAYYAPPTKGAILAAADPATKAWFDVNVDQATGGEGAAGPGPLLPDGSTGPGFP
;
A
#
# COMPACT_ATOMS: atom_id res chain seq x y z
N MET A 1 -59.81 29.40 9.14
CA MET A 1 -60.59 28.15 9.00
C MET A 1 -60.03 27.14 9.98
N ALA A 2 -60.74 26.98 11.09
CA ALA A 2 -60.41 26.08 12.18
C ALA A 2 -61.12 24.73 11.99
N ARG A 3 -60.39 23.62 12.08
CA ARG A 3 -60.91 22.26 12.30
C ARG A 3 -59.76 21.40 12.83
N ARG A 4 -59.94 20.45 13.73
CA ARG A 4 -60.93 20.16 14.77
C ARG A 4 -60.18 19.12 15.59
N ILE A 5 -60.03 19.38 16.89
CA ILE A 5 -59.46 18.44 17.85
C ILE A 5 -60.47 17.30 17.97
N GLU A 6 -60.05 16.07 17.69
CA GLU A 6 -60.84 14.87 17.93
C GLU A 6 -60.03 13.97 18.86
N GLN A 7 -60.62 13.76 20.04
CA GLN A 7 -60.12 12.96 21.15
C GLN A 7 -60.09 11.48 20.76
N GLN A 8 -59.02 10.79 21.11
CA GLN A 8 -58.94 9.32 21.10
C GLN A 8 -59.07 8.79 22.53
N PRO A 9 -59.83 7.69 22.77
CA PRO A 9 -60.13 7.21 24.11
C PRO A 9 -59.05 6.28 24.67
N ASP A 10 -58.98 6.25 25.99
CA ASP A 10 -58.23 5.32 26.82
C ASP A 10 -58.65 3.85 26.64
N ASP A 11 -57.69 2.99 27.01
CA ASP A 11 -57.83 1.60 27.48
C ASP A 11 -58.40 0.52 26.54
N GLN A 12 -57.48 -0.24 25.93
CA GLN A 12 -57.51 -1.71 26.01
C GLN A 12 -56.09 -2.29 26.05
N ALA A 13 -55.70 -2.77 27.23
CA ALA A 13 -54.53 -3.60 27.46
C ALA A 13 -54.60 -4.88 26.61
N ARG A 14 -53.72 -5.01 25.62
CA ARG A 14 -53.46 -6.27 24.94
C ARG A 14 -52.65 -7.17 25.87
N ALA A 15 -53.29 -8.23 26.36
CA ALA A 15 -52.62 -9.33 27.02
C ALA A 15 -51.59 -9.96 26.07
N THR A 16 -50.32 -9.89 26.46
CA THR A 16 -49.26 -10.74 25.92
C THR A 16 -49.60 -12.20 26.20
N PRO A 17 -49.52 -13.11 25.20
CA PRO A 17 -49.68 -14.52 25.48
C PRO A 17 -48.57 -14.96 26.43
N ALA A 18 -48.94 -15.49 27.59
CA ALA A 18 -48.01 -16.11 28.51
C ALA A 18 -47.31 -17.25 27.77
N LEU A 19 -45.98 -17.14 27.62
CA LEU A 19 -45.16 -18.26 27.19
C LEU A 19 -45.37 -19.41 28.18
N PRO A 20 -45.56 -20.65 27.70
CA PRO A 20 -45.74 -21.79 28.57
C PRO A 20 -44.53 -21.91 29.50
N PRO A 21 -44.70 -22.33 30.77
CA PRO A 21 -43.57 -22.56 31.66
C PRO A 21 -42.74 -23.72 31.11
N THR A 22 -41.64 -23.38 30.43
CA THR A 22 -40.62 -24.36 30.04
C THR A 22 -40.02 -24.89 31.33
N SER A 23 -40.44 -26.09 31.75
CA SER A 23 -39.92 -26.68 32.98
C SER A 23 -38.39 -26.80 32.87
N VAL A 24 -37.68 -26.22 33.83
CA VAL A 24 -36.21 -26.25 33.92
C VAL A 24 -35.69 -27.70 33.92
N ALA A 25 -36.51 -28.65 34.40
CA ALA A 25 -36.23 -30.08 34.39
C ALA A 25 -36.19 -30.71 32.97
N GLY A 26 -37.05 -30.26 32.05
CA GLY A 26 -37.06 -30.77 30.66
C GLY A 26 -35.84 -30.34 29.85
N LEU A 27 -35.36 -29.10 30.07
CA LEU A 27 -34.14 -28.57 29.46
C LEU A 27 -32.87 -29.24 30.03
N GLN A 28 -32.84 -29.51 31.35
CA GLN A 28 -31.74 -30.26 31.97
C GLN A 28 -31.69 -31.72 31.52
N GLY A 29 -32.84 -32.40 31.35
CA GLY A 29 -32.90 -33.78 30.86
C GLY A 29 -32.44 -33.92 29.41
N ALA A 30 -32.87 -33.02 28.52
CA ALA A 30 -32.42 -33.00 27.14
C ALA A 30 -30.92 -32.65 27.01
N GLY A 31 -30.42 -31.72 27.84
CA GLY A 31 -29.00 -31.39 27.93
C GLY A 31 -28.14 -32.56 28.39
N ASN A 32 -28.57 -33.29 29.43
CA ASN A 32 -27.85 -34.45 29.95
C ASN A 32 -27.84 -35.63 28.95
N ALA A 33 -28.94 -35.85 28.21
CA ALA A 33 -28.99 -36.89 27.18
C ALA A 33 -28.11 -36.56 25.96
N ALA A 34 -28.11 -35.29 25.51
CA ALA A 34 -27.23 -34.83 24.45
C ALA A 34 -25.75 -34.92 24.85
N MET A 35 -25.42 -34.54 26.08
CA MET A 35 -24.07 -34.64 26.64
C MET A 35 -23.63 -36.09 26.81
N SER A 36 -24.52 -36.99 27.25
CA SER A 36 -24.22 -38.42 27.36
C SER A 36 -23.99 -39.08 26.00
N ARG A 37 -24.75 -38.73 24.96
CA ARG A 37 -24.52 -39.21 23.59
C ARG A 37 -23.23 -38.65 22.99
N PHE A 38 -22.92 -37.39 23.28
CA PHE A 38 -21.68 -36.76 22.84
C PHE A 38 -20.46 -37.43 23.49
N LEU A 39 -20.53 -37.72 24.78
CA LEU A 39 -19.49 -38.45 25.52
C LEU A 39 -19.36 -39.91 25.08
N SER A 40 -20.45 -40.58 24.69
CA SER A 40 -20.39 -41.95 24.17
C SER A 40 -19.71 -42.00 22.81
N VAL A 41 -20.14 -41.16 21.85
CA VAL A 41 -19.51 -41.07 20.51
C VAL A 41 -18.02 -40.73 20.61
N GLN A 42 -17.65 -39.84 21.54
CA GLN A 42 -16.24 -39.53 21.80
C GLN A 42 -15.44 -40.68 22.40
N ARG A 43 -16.06 -41.55 23.20
CA ARG A 43 -15.39 -42.70 23.80
C ARG A 43 -15.14 -43.78 22.76
N ASP A 44 -16.09 -43.95 21.85
CA ASP A 44 -16.00 -44.90 20.74
C ASP A 44 -14.82 -44.53 19.83
N VAL A 45 -14.76 -43.28 19.36
CA VAL A 45 -13.65 -42.83 18.47
C VAL A 45 -12.26 -42.98 19.11
N VAL A 46 -12.09 -42.67 20.40
CA VAL A 46 -10.77 -42.84 21.06
C VAL A 46 -10.40 -44.31 21.20
N SER A 47 -11.37 -45.16 21.54
CA SER A 47 -11.14 -46.61 21.66
C SER A 47 -10.77 -47.22 20.32
N ASP A 48 -11.51 -46.85 19.27
CA ASP A 48 -11.30 -47.37 17.91
C ASP A 48 -9.91 -46.95 17.38
N VAL A 49 -9.51 -45.69 17.64
CA VAL A 49 -8.17 -45.21 17.26
C VAL A 49 -7.08 -45.89 18.09
N GLU A 50 -7.24 -46.06 19.40
CA GLU A 50 -6.26 -46.82 20.21
C GLU A 50 -6.10 -48.25 19.72
N GLU A 51 -7.22 -48.93 19.41
CA GLU A 51 -7.22 -50.29 18.93
C GLU A 51 -6.49 -50.42 17.60
N ARG A 52 -6.83 -49.57 16.61
CA ARG A 52 -6.14 -49.54 15.30
C ARG A 52 -4.66 -49.17 15.42
N MET A 53 -4.29 -48.31 16.38
CA MET A 53 -2.89 -47.94 16.61
C MET A 53 -2.16 -48.92 17.54
N SER A 54 -2.82 -49.98 18.03
CA SER A 54 -2.21 -51.03 18.85
C SER A 54 -1.68 -52.18 18.00
N TYR A 55 -0.66 -52.90 18.48
CA TYR A 55 -0.24 -54.14 17.83
C TYR A 55 -1.08 -55.28 18.37
N SER A 56 -1.65 -56.10 17.49
CA SER A 56 -2.28 -57.35 17.90
C SER A 56 -1.26 -58.49 17.83
N VAL A 57 -1.57 -59.63 18.47
CA VAL A 57 -0.69 -60.82 18.48
C VAL A 57 -0.47 -61.39 17.06
N THR A 58 -1.31 -60.99 16.11
CA THR A 58 -1.28 -61.41 14.70
C THR A 58 -0.98 -60.28 13.73
N ASP A 59 -0.94 -59.03 14.19
CA ASP A 59 -0.72 -57.84 13.36
C ASP A 59 0.41 -56.98 13.94
N TRP A 60 1.56 -57.07 13.29
CA TRP A 60 2.84 -56.55 13.77
C TRP A 60 3.13 -55.12 13.28
N ALA A 61 2.25 -54.53 12.46
CA ALA A 61 2.41 -53.19 11.93
C ALA A 61 1.05 -52.47 11.85
N VAL A 62 1.03 -51.16 12.10
CA VAL A 62 -0.12 -50.33 11.77
C VAL A 62 -0.09 -50.06 10.28
N THR A 63 -1.20 -50.28 9.58
CA THR A 63 -1.28 -50.04 8.13
C THR A 63 -1.57 -48.58 7.80
N ASP A 64 -1.16 -48.15 6.59
CA ASP A 64 -1.49 -46.82 6.05
C ASP A 64 -3.00 -46.57 6.02
N GLU A 65 -3.79 -47.63 5.75
CA GLU A 65 -5.26 -47.57 5.72
C GLU A 65 -5.83 -47.31 7.12
N GLU A 66 -5.40 -48.07 8.14
CA GLU A 66 -5.83 -47.87 9.53
C GLU A 66 -5.46 -46.49 10.08
N ALA A 67 -4.25 -46.01 9.76
CA ALA A 67 -3.81 -44.67 10.13
C ALA A 67 -4.67 -43.59 9.45
N THR A 68 -4.99 -43.77 8.17
CA THR A 68 -5.82 -42.83 7.40
C THR A 68 -7.27 -42.80 7.91
N GLU A 69 -7.86 -43.96 8.20
CA GLU A 69 -9.20 -44.05 8.81
C GLU A 69 -9.23 -43.38 10.19
N SER A 70 -8.24 -43.68 11.05
CA SER A 70 -8.11 -43.08 12.37
C SER A 70 -7.98 -41.55 12.31
N LEU A 71 -7.22 -41.05 11.33
CA LEU A 71 -7.12 -39.62 11.09
C LEU A 71 -8.46 -39.00 10.71
N ASN A 72 -9.20 -39.64 9.80
CA ASN A 72 -10.50 -39.16 9.34
C ASN A 72 -11.53 -39.17 10.47
N ASP A 73 -11.56 -40.20 11.31
CA ASP A 73 -12.44 -40.31 12.47
C ASP A 73 -12.16 -39.16 13.46
N LEU A 74 -10.89 -38.90 13.77
CA LEU A 74 -10.49 -37.76 14.61
C LEU A 74 -10.84 -36.42 13.96
N ALA A 75 -10.52 -36.25 12.67
CA ALA A 75 -10.78 -35.01 11.95
C ALA A 75 -12.28 -34.72 11.80
N GLY A 76 -13.14 -35.73 11.87
CA GLY A 76 -14.60 -35.59 11.92
C GLY A 76 -15.12 -34.96 13.21
N LEU A 77 -14.34 -34.97 14.30
CA LEU A 77 -14.74 -34.41 15.58
C LEU A 77 -14.78 -32.87 15.56
N PRO A 78 -15.76 -32.22 16.24
CA PRO A 78 -15.72 -30.78 16.53
C PRO A 78 -14.47 -30.40 17.34
N ALA A 79 -13.97 -29.17 17.22
CA ALA A 79 -12.69 -28.77 17.83
C ALA A 79 -12.56 -29.07 19.35
N PRO A 80 -13.57 -28.80 20.21
CA PRO A 80 -13.50 -29.18 21.62
C PRO A 80 -13.45 -30.69 21.84
N ALA A 81 -14.15 -31.45 20.99
CA ALA A 81 -14.18 -32.92 21.06
C ALA A 81 -12.86 -33.53 20.60
N LEU A 82 -12.28 -32.98 19.53
CA LEU A 82 -10.99 -33.39 19.01
C LEU A 82 -9.89 -33.18 20.06
N ALA A 83 -9.84 -32.00 20.68
CA ALA A 83 -8.89 -31.71 21.76
C ALA A 83 -9.05 -32.68 22.95
N ALA A 84 -10.29 -32.96 23.36
CA ALA A 84 -10.57 -33.93 24.43
C ALA A 84 -10.24 -35.38 24.04
N ALA A 85 -10.44 -35.77 22.78
CA ALA A 85 -10.07 -37.07 22.27
C ALA A 85 -8.54 -37.24 22.25
N LEU A 86 -7.83 -36.25 21.70
CA LEU A 86 -6.36 -36.23 21.69
C LEU A 86 -5.77 -36.16 23.10
N GLY A 87 -6.42 -35.49 24.06
CA GLY A 87 -6.00 -35.50 25.46
C GLY A 87 -6.10 -36.88 26.12
N ARG A 88 -6.98 -37.76 25.61
CA ARG A 88 -7.18 -39.13 26.13
C ARG A 88 -6.35 -40.18 25.41
N LEU A 89 -5.98 -39.95 24.15
CA LEU A 89 -5.09 -40.83 23.39
C LEU A 89 -3.71 -40.93 24.06
N SER A 90 -3.21 -42.16 24.13
CA SER A 90 -1.87 -42.49 24.57
C SER A 90 -0.83 -41.87 23.66
N GLN A 91 0.34 -41.56 24.21
CA GLN A 91 1.44 -41.00 23.42
C GLN A 91 1.87 -41.98 22.31
N THR A 92 1.86 -43.29 22.59
CA THR A 92 2.17 -44.34 21.62
C THR A 92 1.20 -44.31 20.44
N ALA A 93 -0.11 -44.21 20.68
CA ALA A 93 -1.10 -44.15 19.61
C ALA A 93 -0.92 -42.89 18.74
N LYS A 94 -0.64 -41.74 19.36
CA LYS A 94 -0.36 -40.50 18.61
C LYS A 94 0.88 -40.64 17.73
N THR A 95 1.98 -41.14 18.28
CA THR A 95 3.22 -41.34 17.52
C THR A 95 3.00 -42.29 16.35
N ARG A 96 2.35 -43.44 16.58
CA ARG A 96 2.05 -44.40 15.51
C ARG A 96 1.12 -43.83 14.45
N LEU A 97 0.10 -43.08 14.85
CA LEU A 97 -0.77 -42.39 13.89
C LEU A 97 0.06 -41.49 12.98
N LEU A 98 0.92 -40.65 13.53
CA LEU A 98 1.75 -39.74 12.72
C LEU A 98 2.77 -40.49 11.85
N ASP A 99 3.39 -41.54 12.38
CA ASP A 99 4.45 -42.30 11.71
C ASP A 99 3.94 -43.15 10.53
N ASN A 100 2.72 -43.70 10.62
CA ASN A 100 2.15 -44.61 9.62
C ASN A 100 1.19 -43.91 8.63
N LEU A 101 1.01 -42.59 8.71
CA LEU A 101 0.24 -41.88 7.70
C LEU A 101 1.03 -41.75 6.39
N PRO A 102 0.44 -42.06 5.22
CA PRO A 102 1.11 -41.90 3.93
C PRO A 102 1.29 -40.41 3.59
N ALA A 103 2.33 -40.10 2.80
CA ALA A 103 2.75 -38.72 2.54
C ALA A 103 1.63 -37.83 1.97
N ASN A 104 0.81 -38.36 1.05
CA ASN A 104 -0.32 -37.64 0.47
C ASN A 104 -1.41 -37.28 1.50
N VAL A 105 -1.59 -38.10 2.54
CA VAL A 105 -2.58 -37.84 3.60
C VAL A 105 -2.07 -36.79 4.59
N ARG A 106 -0.77 -36.73 4.83
CA ARG A 106 -0.16 -35.69 5.68
C ARG A 106 -0.31 -34.27 5.10
N GLN A 107 -0.59 -34.15 3.81
CA GLN A 107 -0.84 -32.87 3.14
C GLN A 107 -2.31 -32.41 3.21
N THR A 108 -3.19 -33.16 3.87
CA THR A 108 -4.63 -32.86 3.94
C THR A 108 -4.98 -31.88 5.06
N SER A 109 -6.13 -31.22 4.94
CA SER A 109 -6.70 -30.38 6.02
C SER A 109 -7.08 -31.19 7.26
N ALA A 110 -7.48 -32.46 7.08
CA ALA A 110 -7.76 -33.40 8.16
C ALA A 110 -6.51 -33.61 9.04
N PHE A 111 -5.38 -33.90 8.41
CA PHE A 111 -4.09 -34.03 9.10
C PHE A 111 -3.72 -32.75 9.84
N THR A 112 -3.77 -31.61 9.15
CA THR A 112 -3.46 -30.30 9.75
C THR A 112 -4.29 -30.04 11.01
N LYS A 113 -5.61 -30.30 10.92
CA LYS A 113 -6.54 -30.13 12.04
C LYS A 113 -6.18 -31.00 13.24
N VAL A 114 -5.87 -32.28 13.01
CA VAL A 114 -5.50 -33.23 14.07
C VAL A 114 -4.15 -32.84 14.69
N LEU A 115 -3.14 -32.54 13.87
CA LEU A 115 -1.81 -32.15 14.32
C LEU A 115 -1.85 -30.87 15.19
N VAL A 116 -2.57 -29.84 14.75
CA VAL A 116 -2.76 -28.60 15.52
C VAL A 116 -3.44 -28.87 16.87
N ALA A 117 -4.44 -29.74 16.89
CA ALA A 117 -5.15 -30.10 18.11
C ALA A 117 -4.31 -30.98 19.07
N MET A 118 -3.25 -31.63 18.58
CA MET A 118 -2.28 -32.33 19.42
C MET A 118 -1.37 -31.36 20.20
N GLY A 119 -1.27 -30.11 19.75
CA GLY A 119 -0.52 -29.05 20.41
C GLY A 119 0.88 -28.81 19.85
N PRO A 120 1.57 -27.76 20.31
CA PRO A 120 2.82 -27.27 19.71
C PRO A 120 3.97 -28.28 19.77
N ASP A 121 4.00 -29.17 20.76
CA ASP A 121 5.05 -30.19 20.91
C ASP A 121 4.96 -31.28 19.84
N ALA A 122 3.77 -31.53 19.30
CA ALA A 122 3.57 -32.45 18.17
C ALA A 122 3.85 -31.77 16.82
N VAL A 123 3.58 -30.46 16.72
CA VAL A 123 3.75 -29.69 15.49
C VAL A 123 5.23 -29.48 15.15
N GLN A 124 6.07 -29.13 16.13
CA GLN A 124 7.46 -28.74 15.87
C GLN A 124 8.27 -29.83 15.15
N PRO A 125 8.33 -31.09 15.62
CA PRO A 125 9.12 -32.12 14.96
C PRO A 125 8.67 -32.40 13.53
N TYR A 126 7.36 -32.29 13.27
CA TYR A 126 6.81 -32.46 11.93
C TYR A 126 7.22 -31.31 11.00
N VAL A 127 7.09 -30.06 11.46
CA VAL A 127 7.56 -28.88 10.72
C VAL A 127 9.06 -28.96 10.45
N ASP A 128 9.86 -29.35 11.44
CA ASP A 128 11.30 -29.55 11.28
C ASP A 128 11.59 -30.62 10.24
N SER A 129 10.85 -31.73 10.23
CA SER A 129 11.02 -32.79 9.24
C SER A 129 10.75 -32.30 7.81
N LEU A 130 9.69 -31.51 7.60
CA LEU A 130 9.33 -30.95 6.30
C LEU A 130 10.32 -29.89 5.80
N LEU A 131 10.97 -29.16 6.72
CA LEU A 131 11.94 -28.11 6.39
C LEU A 131 13.40 -28.57 6.51
N SER A 132 13.64 -29.84 6.82
CA SER A 132 14.96 -30.46 6.87
C SER A 132 15.26 -31.21 5.57
N TYR A 133 16.54 -31.29 5.21
CA TYR A 133 16.95 -32.23 4.17
C TYR A 133 17.02 -33.62 4.79
N GLY A 134 16.30 -34.58 4.21
CA GLY A 134 16.56 -35.98 4.46
C GLY A 134 17.94 -36.39 3.95
N VAL A 135 18.46 -37.53 4.39
CA VAL A 135 19.73 -38.12 3.89
C VAL A 135 19.70 -38.34 2.36
N PHE A 136 18.51 -38.35 1.76
CA PHE A 136 18.29 -38.56 0.33
C PHE A 136 17.49 -37.43 -0.36
N ASP A 137 17.00 -36.43 0.38
CA ASP A 137 16.25 -35.30 -0.18
C ASP A 137 17.12 -34.06 -0.24
N TRP A 138 17.53 -33.69 -1.46
CA TRP A 138 18.42 -32.58 -1.75
C TRP A 138 17.70 -31.22 -1.83
N ALA A 139 16.36 -31.22 -1.78
CA ALA A 139 15.54 -30.01 -1.83
C ALA A 139 14.23 -30.19 -1.04
N ILE A 140 13.70 -29.07 -0.53
CA ILE A 140 12.34 -28.99 0.00
C ILE A 140 11.41 -28.75 -1.17
N THR A 141 10.22 -29.35 -1.14
CA THR A 141 9.24 -29.18 -2.21
C THR A 141 8.27 -28.03 -1.90
N ASP A 142 7.64 -27.49 -2.93
CA ASP A 142 6.56 -26.50 -2.79
C ASP A 142 5.40 -27.06 -1.94
N ASP A 143 5.14 -28.37 -2.02
CA ASP A 143 4.12 -29.05 -1.23
C ASP A 143 4.46 -29.08 0.26
N ASP A 144 5.74 -29.29 0.62
CA ASP A 144 6.20 -29.26 2.01
C ASP A 144 6.05 -27.87 2.62
N ALA A 145 6.50 -26.83 1.89
CA ALA A 145 6.36 -25.45 2.31
C ALA A 145 4.88 -25.05 2.46
N THR A 146 4.04 -25.49 1.53
CA THR A 146 2.59 -25.26 1.60
C THR A 146 1.96 -25.99 2.80
N GLY A 147 2.38 -27.21 3.10
CA GLY A 147 1.94 -27.98 4.27
C GLY A 147 2.28 -27.27 5.58
N VAL A 148 3.53 -26.80 5.73
CA VAL A 148 3.95 -26.02 6.90
C VAL A 148 3.14 -24.73 7.04
N PHE A 149 2.91 -24.02 5.94
CA PHE A 149 2.15 -22.78 5.98
C PHE A 149 0.68 -23.02 6.37
N ARG A 150 0.03 -24.09 5.86
CA ARG A 150 -1.32 -24.50 6.30
C ARG A 150 -1.39 -24.77 7.80
N ILE A 151 -0.37 -25.45 8.35
CA ILE A 151 -0.28 -25.68 9.80
C ILE A 151 -0.21 -24.36 10.54
N LEU A 152 0.66 -23.44 10.10
CA LEU A 152 0.79 -22.13 10.73
C LEU A 152 -0.54 -21.37 10.71
N VAL A 153 -1.24 -21.32 9.58
CA VAL A 153 -2.54 -20.66 9.44
C VAL A 153 -3.60 -21.26 10.37
N ALA A 154 -3.56 -22.58 10.60
CA ALA A 154 -4.50 -23.28 11.47
C ALA A 154 -4.23 -23.11 12.98
N LEU A 155 -3.02 -22.70 13.37
CA LEU A 155 -2.65 -22.46 14.77
C LEU A 155 -3.30 -21.19 15.33
N GLN A 156 -3.50 -21.15 16.66
CA GLN A 156 -3.89 -19.91 17.34
C GLN A 156 -2.74 -18.89 17.31
N PRO A 157 -3.01 -17.57 17.37
CA PRO A 157 -1.98 -16.53 17.21
C PRO A 157 -0.74 -16.70 18.12
N ALA A 158 -0.92 -17.04 19.40
CA ALA A 158 0.20 -17.28 20.32
C ALA A 158 1.04 -18.51 19.93
N GLN A 159 0.41 -19.53 19.37
CA GLN A 159 1.09 -20.73 18.88
C GLN A 159 1.81 -20.46 17.56
N GLN A 160 1.23 -19.62 16.68
CA GLN A 160 1.90 -19.15 15.47
C GLN A 160 3.22 -18.45 15.82
N ALA A 161 3.18 -17.50 16.76
CA ALA A 161 4.36 -16.76 17.20
C ALA A 161 5.41 -17.71 17.78
N THR A 162 5.00 -18.65 18.63
CA THR A 162 5.90 -19.67 19.21
C THR A 162 6.56 -20.53 18.13
N LEU A 163 5.80 -21.01 17.16
CA LEU A 163 6.32 -21.83 16.06
C LEU A 163 7.29 -21.02 15.18
N ALA A 164 6.90 -19.82 14.77
CA ALA A 164 7.72 -18.96 13.92
C ALA A 164 9.06 -18.57 14.58
N GLN A 165 9.07 -18.32 15.89
CA GLN A 165 10.28 -18.06 16.66
C GLN A 165 11.21 -19.28 16.77
N LYS A 166 10.64 -20.49 16.81
CA LYS A 166 11.42 -21.75 16.87
C LYS A 166 12.03 -22.14 15.53
N LEU A 167 11.52 -21.65 14.41
CA LEU A 167 12.14 -21.87 13.11
C LEU A 167 13.56 -21.28 13.11
N GLY A 168 14.55 -22.08 12.71
CA GLY A 168 15.88 -21.55 12.41
C GLY A 168 15.88 -20.70 11.14
N GLY A 169 16.90 -19.84 10.96
CA GLY A 169 17.02 -18.99 9.78
C GLY A 169 16.98 -19.79 8.46
N THR A 170 17.66 -20.93 8.42
CA THR A 170 17.62 -21.86 7.27
C THR A 170 16.20 -22.35 6.97
N SER A 171 15.45 -22.79 7.99
CA SER A 171 14.07 -23.26 7.84
C SER A 171 13.13 -22.15 7.37
N ARG A 172 13.29 -20.93 7.89
CA ARG A 172 12.53 -19.75 7.43
C ARG A 172 12.81 -19.42 5.97
N ALA A 173 14.08 -19.35 5.58
CA ALA A 173 14.48 -19.05 4.21
C ALA A 173 13.89 -20.07 3.24
N ARG A 174 14.03 -21.36 3.55
CA ARG A 174 13.46 -22.45 2.75
C ARG A 174 11.94 -22.38 2.64
N LEU A 175 11.25 -22.11 3.75
CA LEU A 175 9.80 -21.93 3.73
C LEU A 175 9.41 -20.74 2.82
N ALA A 176 10.12 -19.62 2.92
CA ALA A 176 9.85 -18.43 2.12
C ALA A 176 10.13 -18.65 0.62
N ASP A 177 11.21 -19.36 0.29
CA ASP A 177 11.62 -19.64 -1.09
C ASP A 177 10.67 -20.58 -1.83
N ASN A 178 10.13 -21.59 -1.12
CA ASN A 178 9.30 -22.65 -1.72
C ASN A 178 7.80 -22.42 -1.53
N LEU A 179 7.39 -21.43 -0.72
CA LEU A 179 5.98 -21.11 -0.59
C LEU A 179 5.52 -20.37 -1.84
N VAL A 180 4.66 -21.00 -2.65
CA VAL A 180 4.09 -20.39 -3.85
C VAL A 180 2.67 -19.90 -3.56
N ARG A 181 2.35 -18.70 -4.04
CA ARG A 181 0.99 -18.14 -4.00
C ARG A 181 0.46 -17.93 -5.40
N SER A 182 -0.71 -18.52 -5.70
CA SER A 182 -1.39 -18.37 -6.99
C SER A 182 -2.47 -17.29 -7.00
N SER A 183 -2.89 -16.78 -5.84
CA SER A 183 -3.99 -15.81 -5.71
C SER A 183 -3.85 -14.91 -4.48
N THR A 184 -4.77 -13.96 -4.33
CA THR A 184 -4.98 -13.17 -3.10
C THR A 184 -5.32 -14.09 -1.94
N ILE A 185 -4.76 -13.85 -0.76
CA ILE A 185 -4.99 -14.67 0.43
C ILE A 185 -5.92 -13.96 1.43
N GLY A 186 -6.45 -14.72 2.38
CA GLY A 186 -7.34 -14.21 3.41
C GLY A 186 -6.60 -13.65 4.63
N ASP A 187 -7.37 -13.13 5.58
CA ASP A 187 -6.85 -12.50 6.80
C ASP A 187 -6.05 -13.45 7.67
N ALA A 188 -6.41 -14.74 7.70
CA ALA A 188 -5.70 -15.75 8.47
C ALA A 188 -4.28 -15.98 7.91
N GLU A 189 -4.15 -16.08 6.59
CA GLU A 189 -2.87 -16.17 5.90
C GLU A 189 -2.06 -14.87 6.02
N HIS A 190 -2.71 -13.70 5.97
CA HIS A 190 -2.05 -12.42 6.24
C HIS A 190 -1.45 -12.38 7.65
N GLY A 191 -2.21 -12.82 8.65
CA GLY A 191 -1.73 -12.94 10.04
C GLY A 191 -0.54 -13.88 10.17
N ALA A 192 -0.61 -15.05 9.53
CA ALA A 192 0.49 -16.02 9.54
C ALA A 192 1.77 -15.48 8.88
N LEU A 193 1.67 -14.82 7.72
CA LEU A 193 2.80 -14.16 7.06
C LEU A 193 3.38 -13.02 7.90
N ARG A 194 2.53 -12.24 8.57
CA ARG A 194 2.97 -11.19 9.50
C ARG A 194 3.81 -11.79 10.62
N VAL A 195 3.34 -12.87 11.24
CA VAL A 195 4.05 -13.55 12.32
C VAL A 195 5.40 -14.10 11.85
N LEU A 196 5.47 -14.70 10.65
CA LEU A 196 6.74 -15.15 10.06
C LEU A 196 7.71 -14.00 9.82
N PHE A 197 7.22 -12.88 9.27
CA PHE A 197 8.01 -11.68 9.02
C PHE A 197 8.52 -11.04 10.32
N ASP A 198 7.69 -10.97 11.35
CA ASP A 198 8.07 -10.43 12.66
C ASP A 198 9.10 -11.33 13.36
N ALA A 199 9.00 -12.65 13.20
CA ALA A 199 9.96 -13.61 13.74
C ALA A 199 11.29 -13.69 12.96
N THR A 200 11.36 -13.16 11.74
CA THR A 200 12.58 -13.10 10.93
C THR A 200 13.49 -11.97 11.43
N PRO A 201 14.74 -12.22 11.86
CA PRO A 201 15.68 -11.16 12.26
C PRO A 201 16.04 -10.18 11.13
N ASP A 202 16.37 -8.93 11.47
CA ASP A 202 16.75 -7.89 10.50
C ASP A 202 18.00 -8.23 9.66
N SER A 203 18.81 -9.19 10.11
CA SER A 203 19.96 -9.72 9.37
C SER A 203 19.57 -10.68 8.23
N GLU A 204 18.35 -11.20 8.21
CA GLU A 204 17.83 -12.13 7.20
C GLU A 204 17.03 -11.40 6.11
N VAL A 205 17.64 -10.35 5.53
CA VAL A 205 17.00 -9.42 4.58
C VAL A 205 16.31 -10.12 3.41
N GLU A 206 16.96 -11.11 2.78
CA GLU A 206 16.36 -11.82 1.64
C GLU A 206 15.09 -12.58 2.05
N THR A 207 15.08 -13.21 3.22
CA THR A 207 13.88 -13.87 3.76
C THR A 207 12.77 -12.86 4.03
N MET A 208 13.09 -11.67 4.53
CA MET A 208 12.11 -10.59 4.71
C MET A 208 11.53 -10.12 3.37
N LYS A 209 12.35 -9.95 2.33
CA LYS A 209 11.89 -9.60 0.97
C LYS A 209 10.92 -10.64 0.43
N LEU A 210 11.20 -11.93 0.65
CA LEU A 210 10.31 -13.03 0.23
C LEU A 210 8.98 -13.01 0.97
N TRP A 211 8.97 -12.79 2.28
CA TRP A 211 7.71 -12.61 3.03
C TRP A 211 6.91 -11.41 2.55
N MET A 212 7.57 -10.30 2.23
CA MET A 212 6.89 -9.13 1.66
C MET A 212 6.33 -9.43 0.26
N LYS A 213 7.06 -10.16 -0.59
CA LYS A 213 6.55 -10.63 -1.88
C LYS A 213 5.35 -11.54 -1.71
N LEU A 214 5.40 -12.45 -0.73
CA LEU A 214 4.29 -13.33 -0.41
C LEU A 214 3.10 -12.59 0.20
N ARG A 215 3.31 -11.49 0.92
CA ARG A 215 2.23 -10.69 1.51
C ARG A 215 1.59 -9.75 0.50
N PHE A 216 2.40 -9.01 -0.24
CA PHE A 216 1.95 -7.88 -1.07
C PHE A 216 2.03 -8.16 -2.57
N ARG A 217 2.55 -9.31 -3.00
CA ARG A 217 2.79 -9.63 -4.43
C ARG A 217 3.70 -8.63 -5.15
N ILE A 218 4.59 -8.00 -4.39
CA ILE A 218 5.54 -6.99 -4.85
C ILE A 218 6.95 -7.56 -4.72
N GLU A 219 7.78 -7.43 -5.75
CA GLU A 219 9.20 -7.76 -5.67
C GLU A 219 9.99 -6.64 -5.00
N PHE A 220 10.99 -7.00 -4.19
CA PHE A 220 11.88 -6.03 -3.55
C PHE A 220 13.31 -6.25 -4.01
N GLY A 221 13.97 -5.21 -4.51
CA GLY A 221 15.34 -5.33 -5.00
C GLY A 221 16.10 -4.02 -5.12
N THR A 222 17.04 -3.96 -6.05
CA THR A 222 18.00 -2.86 -6.22
C THR A 222 18.17 -2.42 -7.68
N GLN A 223 17.18 -2.70 -8.53
CA GLN A 223 17.20 -2.20 -9.91
C GLN A 223 17.18 -0.67 -9.89
N THR A 224 18.02 -0.02 -10.67
CA THR A 224 18.10 1.45 -10.76
C THR A 224 18.07 1.92 -12.21
N SER A 225 17.86 3.22 -12.42
CA SER A 225 17.89 3.83 -13.74
C SER A 225 18.88 5.00 -13.80
N GLY A 226 19.49 5.21 -14.97
CA GLY A 226 20.42 6.33 -15.18
C GLY A 226 21.66 6.30 -14.30
N SER A 227 21.87 7.37 -13.52
CA SER A 227 23.06 7.59 -12.67
C SER A 227 22.89 7.13 -11.22
N GLU A 228 21.75 6.52 -10.88
CA GLU A 228 21.44 6.03 -9.54
C GLU A 228 22.36 4.88 -9.12
N VAL A 229 22.81 4.94 -7.87
CA VAL A 229 23.62 3.87 -7.27
C VAL A 229 22.68 2.91 -6.53
N ALA A 230 22.58 1.68 -7.00
CA ALA A 230 21.85 0.61 -6.32
C ALA A 230 22.29 0.44 -4.86
N GLU A 231 21.34 0.24 -3.94
CA GLU A 231 21.65 -0.03 -2.52
C GLU A 231 20.73 -1.12 -1.97
N GLU A 232 21.31 -2.09 -1.27
CA GLU A 232 20.54 -3.18 -0.67
C GLU A 232 19.59 -2.70 0.42
N TRP A 233 18.43 -3.36 0.51
CA TRP A 233 17.50 -3.16 1.61
C TRP A 233 18.12 -3.59 2.95
N ASP A 234 17.63 -2.99 4.03
CA ASP A 234 17.94 -3.38 5.40
C ASP A 234 16.66 -3.80 6.13
N GLY A 235 16.78 -4.64 7.16
CA GLY A 235 15.58 -5.16 7.84
C GLY A 235 14.69 -4.07 8.42
N ALA A 236 15.27 -3.00 8.96
CA ALA A 236 14.50 -1.95 9.62
C ALA A 236 13.68 -1.11 8.62
N SER A 237 14.20 -0.81 7.43
CA SER A 237 13.42 -0.18 6.36
C SER A 237 12.35 -1.10 5.78
N LEU A 238 12.61 -2.40 5.63
CA LEU A 238 11.60 -3.38 5.21
C LEU A 238 10.45 -3.48 6.20
N ARG A 239 10.70 -3.46 7.52
CA ARG A 239 9.62 -3.42 8.53
C ARG A 239 8.77 -2.18 8.43
N ARG A 240 9.40 -1.02 8.25
CA ARG A 240 8.68 0.25 8.09
C ARG A 240 7.81 0.21 6.84
N MET A 241 8.38 -0.21 5.71
CA MET A 241 7.67 -0.40 4.45
C MET A 241 6.48 -1.37 4.60
N TYR A 242 6.68 -2.51 5.27
CA TYR A 242 5.60 -3.48 5.54
C TYR A 242 4.41 -2.79 6.22
N ASN A 243 4.66 -2.00 7.26
CA ASN A 243 3.59 -1.31 7.99
C ASN A 243 2.88 -0.27 7.11
N VAL A 244 3.62 0.49 6.30
CA VAL A 244 2.99 1.45 5.37
C VAL A 244 2.12 0.72 4.35
N LEU A 245 2.64 -0.30 3.68
CA LEU A 245 1.90 -1.06 2.66
C LEU A 245 0.68 -1.79 3.25
N GLN A 246 0.83 -2.40 4.44
CA GLN A 246 -0.27 -3.08 5.13
C GLN A 246 -1.41 -2.11 5.50
N SER A 247 -1.08 -0.85 5.72
CA SER A 247 -2.05 0.17 6.10
C SER A 247 -2.90 0.70 4.94
N LEU A 248 -2.53 0.36 3.70
CA LEU A 248 -3.23 0.77 2.49
C LEU A 248 -4.27 -0.28 2.04
N PRO A 249 -5.30 0.10 1.27
CA PRO A 249 -6.28 -0.85 0.77
C PRO A 249 -5.64 -1.97 -0.05
N PRO A 250 -6.13 -3.23 0.05
CA PRO A 250 -5.54 -4.36 -0.68
C PRO A 250 -5.44 -4.13 -2.19
N GLY A 251 -6.42 -3.46 -2.81
CA GLY A 251 -6.40 -3.13 -4.24
C GLY A 251 -5.39 -2.05 -4.63
N ALA A 252 -4.83 -1.29 -3.69
CA ALA A 252 -3.74 -0.36 -3.97
C ALA A 252 -2.37 -1.04 -3.96
N VAL A 253 -2.24 -2.14 -3.20
CA VAL A 253 -1.00 -2.90 -3.03
C VAL A 253 -1.10 -4.29 -3.65
N GLU A 254 -1.60 -5.27 -2.91
CA GLU A 254 -1.61 -6.70 -3.27
C GLU A 254 -2.40 -7.03 -4.53
N GLY A 255 -3.50 -6.32 -4.76
CA GLY A 255 -4.37 -6.48 -5.92
C GLY A 255 -4.05 -5.52 -7.05
N ASN A 256 -2.93 -4.78 -7.01
CA ASN A 256 -2.61 -3.76 -8.00
C ASN A 256 -1.61 -4.26 -9.06
N PRO A 257 -2.04 -4.50 -10.31
CA PRO A 257 -1.15 -4.97 -11.37
C PRO A 257 -0.16 -3.89 -11.85
N GLU A 258 -0.36 -2.62 -11.49
CA GLU A 258 0.55 -1.51 -11.79
C GLU A 258 1.62 -1.32 -10.70
N LEU A 259 1.64 -2.14 -9.64
CA LEU A 259 2.68 -2.13 -8.62
C LEU A 259 3.34 -3.51 -8.53
N LEU A 260 4.38 -3.72 -9.33
CA LEU A 260 5.04 -5.03 -9.41
C LEU A 260 6.30 -5.11 -8.56
N ARG A 261 6.97 -3.98 -8.33
CA ARG A 261 8.30 -3.95 -7.75
C ARG A 261 8.60 -2.66 -6.99
N ILE A 262 9.38 -2.77 -5.92
CA ILE A 262 9.96 -1.65 -5.18
C ILE A 262 11.47 -1.88 -5.05
N ASP A 263 12.25 -1.00 -5.65
CA ASP A 263 13.71 -1.05 -5.57
C ASP A 263 14.27 0.05 -4.67
N ARG A 264 15.43 -0.22 -4.08
CA ARG A 264 16.18 0.78 -3.33
C ARG A 264 17.39 1.28 -4.12
N TYR A 265 17.61 2.58 -4.06
CA TYR A 265 18.84 3.23 -4.49
C TYR A 265 19.39 4.12 -3.37
N ARG A 266 20.69 4.42 -3.44
CA ARG A 266 21.35 5.37 -2.56
C ARG A 266 20.98 6.79 -3.00
N ASP A 267 20.30 7.50 -2.14
CA ASP A 267 20.10 8.94 -2.28
C ASP A 267 21.04 9.68 -1.32
N THR A 268 21.57 10.82 -1.72
CA THR A 268 22.33 11.68 -0.79
C THR A 268 21.43 12.64 -0.02
N GLY A 269 20.17 12.76 -0.43
CA GLY A 269 19.11 13.51 0.24
C GLY A 269 18.41 12.73 1.37
N PRO A 270 17.43 13.38 2.03
CA PRO A 270 16.78 12.84 3.22
C PRO A 270 15.90 11.61 2.93
N ALA A 271 15.14 11.61 1.84
CA ALA A 271 14.47 10.45 1.26
C ALA A 271 13.81 10.91 -0.05
N GLY A 272 13.79 10.12 -1.11
CA GLY A 272 13.18 10.41 -2.40
C GLY A 272 12.59 9.17 -3.04
N GLY A 273 11.88 9.37 -4.15
CA GLY A 273 11.38 8.26 -4.93
C GLY A 273 10.87 8.70 -6.29
N TYR A 274 10.58 7.69 -7.11
CA TYR A 274 9.81 7.86 -8.33
C TYR A 274 9.11 6.56 -8.71
N TYR A 275 8.01 6.71 -9.43
CA TYR A 275 7.30 5.62 -10.09
C TYR A 275 7.69 5.57 -11.58
N GLY A 276 8.29 4.45 -11.98
CA GLY A 276 8.72 4.20 -13.35
C GLY A 276 7.61 3.63 -14.24
N SER A 277 7.74 3.83 -15.55
CA SER A 277 6.84 3.24 -16.56
C SER A 277 6.85 1.71 -16.59
N ASP A 278 7.84 1.08 -15.93
CA ASP A 278 8.00 -0.35 -15.74
C ASP A 278 7.25 -0.89 -14.50
N ARG A 279 6.29 -0.13 -13.94
CA ARG A 279 5.45 -0.52 -12.79
C ARG A 279 6.26 -0.74 -11.51
N ARG A 280 7.32 0.05 -11.39
CA ARG A 280 8.35 -0.05 -10.38
C ARG A 280 8.40 1.25 -9.61
N ILE A 281 8.39 1.14 -8.29
CA ILE A 281 8.77 2.24 -7.43
C ILE A 281 10.27 2.13 -7.18
N ALA A 282 10.99 3.24 -7.31
CA ALA A 282 12.35 3.36 -6.82
C ALA A 282 12.35 4.26 -5.59
N MET A 283 12.91 3.77 -4.49
CA MET A 283 12.98 4.43 -3.19
C MET A 283 14.43 4.78 -2.88
N GLY A 284 14.69 6.06 -2.64
CA GLY A 284 16.00 6.60 -2.27
C GLY A 284 16.02 7.12 -0.85
N TYR A 285 17.05 6.83 -0.09
CA TYR A 285 17.39 7.55 1.15
C TYR A 285 18.85 7.31 1.50
N GLY A 286 19.48 8.27 2.18
CA GLY A 286 20.91 8.21 2.51
C GLY A 286 21.24 7.21 3.60
N ASP A 287 21.06 7.60 4.86
CA ASP A 287 21.24 6.71 6.01
C ASP A 287 19.89 6.39 6.67
N LEU A 288 19.90 5.46 7.62
CA LEU A 288 18.68 5.06 8.34
C LEU A 288 18.09 6.16 9.22
N ARG A 289 18.81 7.24 9.53
CA ARG A 289 18.25 8.40 10.24
C ARG A 289 17.42 9.26 9.29
N ALA A 290 17.85 9.32 8.04
CA ALA A 290 17.14 10.00 6.96
C ALA A 290 15.73 9.38 6.74
N ARG A 291 15.60 8.06 6.89
CA ARG A 291 14.31 7.32 6.94
C ARG A 291 13.35 7.90 7.97
N ASP A 292 13.85 8.31 9.13
CA ASP A 292 13.03 8.81 10.24
C ASP A 292 12.82 10.33 10.16
N GLY A 293 13.35 10.98 9.12
CA GLY A 293 13.17 12.40 8.84
C GLY A 293 11.70 12.79 8.66
N VAL A 294 11.39 14.04 8.98
CA VAL A 294 10.05 14.62 8.83
C VAL A 294 10.07 15.73 7.80
N VAL A 295 8.92 16.00 7.18
CA VAL A 295 8.74 17.14 6.27
C VAL A 295 9.02 18.44 7.02
N ASP A 296 10.12 19.09 6.66
CA ASP A 296 10.64 20.30 7.32
C ASP A 296 9.87 21.56 6.83
N PRO A 297 9.46 22.48 7.72
CA PRO A 297 8.85 23.76 7.35
C PRO A 297 9.73 24.72 6.52
N VAL A 298 11.05 24.60 6.59
CA VAL A 298 12.01 25.64 6.15
C VAL A 298 13.05 25.10 5.16
N ALA A 299 13.38 23.81 5.24
CA ALA A 299 14.32 23.22 4.29
C ALA A 299 13.59 22.84 3.00
N ASN A 300 14.00 23.46 1.90
CA ASN A 300 13.81 22.94 0.55
C ASN A 300 15.01 22.00 0.29
N PRO A 301 14.92 20.68 0.52
CA PRO A 301 16.01 19.80 0.16
C PRO A 301 15.95 19.67 -1.36
N GLY A 302 16.94 20.23 -2.05
CA GLY A 302 17.15 19.91 -3.45
C GLY A 302 17.28 18.39 -3.55
N GLY A 303 16.23 17.76 -4.08
CA GLY A 303 15.99 16.32 -3.99
C GLY A 303 14.88 16.02 -2.97
N SER A 304 13.68 15.74 -3.49
CA SER A 304 12.55 15.07 -2.83
C SER A 304 11.41 15.91 -2.22
N GLY A 305 10.53 16.37 -3.13
CA GLY A 305 9.08 16.17 -3.05
C GLY A 305 8.20 16.94 -2.04
N MET A 306 8.66 17.30 -0.83
CA MET A 306 7.73 17.79 0.20
C MET A 306 8.03 19.21 0.72
N SER A 307 7.52 20.19 -0.05
CA SER A 307 7.15 21.59 0.26
C SER A 307 8.21 22.65 0.64
N VAL A 308 7.86 23.90 0.31
CA VAL A 308 8.57 25.18 0.62
C VAL A 308 7.61 26.19 1.30
N VAL A 309 6.48 25.73 1.83
CA VAL A 309 5.50 26.54 2.58
C VAL A 309 4.87 25.62 3.62
N PRO A 310 4.44 26.09 4.81
CA PRO A 310 3.62 25.28 5.72
C PRO A 310 2.45 24.70 4.93
N ALA A 311 2.55 23.40 4.67
CA ALA A 311 1.62 22.64 3.86
C ALA A 311 0.96 21.59 4.76
N PRO A 312 -0.26 21.15 4.46
CA PRO A 312 -0.97 20.15 5.25
C PRO A 312 -0.17 18.88 5.57
N LEU A 313 0.82 18.51 4.74
CA LEU A 313 1.72 17.36 4.93
C LEU A 313 2.93 17.62 5.85
N GLN A 314 3.11 18.84 6.37
CA GLN A 314 4.23 19.17 7.25
C GLN A 314 4.24 18.28 8.51
N GLY A 315 5.43 17.85 8.94
CA GLY A 315 5.61 16.99 10.12
C GLY A 315 5.32 15.51 9.87
N GLN A 316 4.84 15.13 8.68
CA GLN A 316 4.77 13.73 8.28
C GLN A 316 6.17 13.13 8.15
N ASN A 317 6.32 11.85 8.46
CA ASN A 317 7.55 11.14 8.15
C ASN A 317 7.77 11.06 6.62
N LEU A 318 8.98 11.40 6.18
CA LEU A 318 9.36 11.49 4.77
C LEU A 318 9.29 10.13 4.09
N PHE A 319 9.89 9.09 4.66
CA PHE A 319 9.90 7.74 4.08
C PHE A 319 8.47 7.24 3.85
N ASP A 320 7.61 7.33 4.86
CA ASP A 320 6.23 6.87 4.76
C ASP A 320 5.44 7.68 3.73
N GLY A 321 5.68 9.00 3.68
CA GLY A 321 5.06 9.89 2.73
C GLY A 321 5.43 9.56 1.28
N VAL A 322 6.73 9.32 1.02
CA VAL A 322 7.22 8.88 -0.29
C VAL A 322 6.59 7.54 -0.66
N VAL A 323 6.60 6.53 0.22
CA VAL A 323 5.96 5.24 -0.09
C VAL A 323 4.51 5.41 -0.50
N ARG A 324 3.72 6.21 0.23
CA ARG A 324 2.32 6.48 -0.14
C ARG A 324 2.20 7.24 -1.46
N HIS A 325 3.04 8.25 -1.67
CA HIS A 325 3.08 9.04 -2.90
C HIS A 325 3.32 8.11 -4.11
N GLU A 326 4.33 7.27 -4.05
CA GLU A 326 4.69 6.37 -5.15
C GLU A 326 3.64 5.27 -5.38
N VAL A 327 3.02 4.75 -4.32
CA VAL A 327 1.83 3.88 -4.46
C VAL A 327 0.67 4.64 -5.10
N GLY A 328 0.53 5.94 -4.80
CA GLY A 328 -0.45 6.83 -5.42
C GLY A 328 -0.31 6.92 -6.93
N HIS A 329 0.93 6.98 -7.46
CA HIS A 329 1.18 6.91 -8.91
C HIS A 329 0.75 5.57 -9.51
N ALA A 330 1.03 4.44 -8.84
CA ALA A 330 0.59 3.13 -9.31
C ALA A 330 -0.95 3.02 -9.33
N VAL A 331 -1.63 3.57 -8.31
CA VAL A 331 -3.10 3.63 -8.25
C VAL A 331 -3.66 4.55 -9.34
N ASP A 332 -3.02 5.70 -9.59
CA ASP A 332 -3.39 6.60 -10.69
C ASP A 332 -3.31 5.89 -12.04
N ASN A 333 -2.19 5.22 -12.32
CA ASN A 333 -1.99 4.50 -13.58
C ASN A 333 -3.06 3.40 -13.76
N ARG A 334 -3.39 2.67 -12.70
CA ARG A 334 -4.43 1.64 -12.73
C ARG A 334 -5.82 2.20 -13.03
N LEU A 335 -6.19 3.33 -12.42
CA LEU A 335 -7.56 3.83 -12.40
C LEU A 335 -7.79 5.03 -13.34
N GLY A 336 -6.74 5.62 -13.91
CA GLY A 336 -6.80 6.82 -14.76
C GLY A 336 -7.30 8.06 -14.01
N LEU A 337 -6.87 8.25 -12.76
CA LEU A 337 -7.41 9.30 -11.87
C LEU A 337 -7.02 10.70 -12.34
N SER A 338 -5.77 10.93 -12.74
CA SER A 338 -5.29 12.22 -13.25
C SER A 338 -6.01 12.60 -14.55
N GLN A 339 -6.23 11.62 -15.42
CA GLN A 339 -6.99 11.81 -16.66
C GLN A 339 -8.46 12.19 -16.42
N THR A 340 -9.08 11.66 -15.38
CA THR A 340 -10.53 11.84 -15.11
C THR A 340 -10.84 12.97 -14.13
N TYR A 341 -9.93 13.25 -13.19
CA TYR A 341 -10.14 14.24 -12.12
C TYR A 341 -9.35 15.54 -12.32
N CYS A 342 -8.17 15.48 -12.95
CA CYS A 342 -7.31 16.65 -13.07
C CYS A 342 -7.46 17.36 -14.42
N ILE A 343 -7.40 16.59 -15.52
CA ILE A 343 -7.39 17.16 -16.88
C ILE A 343 -8.78 17.63 -17.26
N GLY A 344 -8.90 18.92 -17.62
CA GLY A 344 -10.16 19.55 -18.02
C GLY A 344 -11.22 19.66 -16.91
N ASN A 345 -10.88 19.36 -15.66
CA ASN A 345 -11.82 19.34 -14.54
C ASN A 345 -11.41 20.34 -13.45
N ALA A 346 -12.28 21.31 -13.18
CA ALA A 346 -12.05 22.38 -12.20
C ALA A 346 -11.75 21.88 -10.78
N ALA A 347 -12.29 20.73 -10.39
CA ALA A 347 -12.05 20.17 -9.06
C ALA A 347 -10.58 19.74 -8.88
N GLY A 348 -9.93 19.17 -9.89
CA GLY A 348 -8.54 18.71 -9.84
C GLY A 348 -7.52 19.62 -10.54
N GLY A 349 -7.78 20.92 -10.63
CA GLY A 349 -6.81 21.89 -11.17
C GLY A 349 -7.03 22.32 -12.61
N ASN A 350 -7.99 21.71 -13.32
CA ASN A 350 -8.34 22.01 -14.70
C ASN A 350 -7.12 22.01 -15.63
N TRP A 351 -6.33 20.94 -15.58
CA TRP A 351 -5.07 20.83 -16.30
C TRP A 351 -5.28 20.75 -17.82
N GLN A 352 -4.34 21.33 -18.57
CA GLN A 352 -4.29 21.28 -20.03
C GLN A 352 -2.85 20.98 -20.49
N ALA A 353 -2.71 19.98 -21.36
CA ALA A 353 -1.43 19.63 -21.97
C ALA A 353 -1.11 20.55 -23.15
N HIS A 354 0.16 20.92 -23.30
CA HIS A 354 0.70 21.68 -24.43
C HIS A 354 1.82 20.91 -25.16
N GLY A 355 1.87 19.58 -24.97
CA GLY A 355 2.83 18.70 -25.62
C GLY A 355 4.27 19.08 -25.33
N ASP A 356 5.07 19.16 -26.38
CA ASP A 356 6.48 19.58 -26.36
C ASP A 356 6.68 21.09 -26.22
N GLY A 357 5.60 21.87 -26.13
CA GLY A 357 5.65 23.33 -26.09
C GLY A 357 5.64 23.98 -27.46
N GLY A 358 5.36 23.24 -28.55
CA GLY A 358 5.15 23.80 -29.87
C GLY A 358 4.06 24.88 -29.88
N SER A 359 4.39 26.08 -30.38
CA SER A 359 3.52 27.27 -30.39
C SER A 359 3.15 27.83 -29.01
N LEU A 360 3.81 27.39 -27.93
CA LEU A 360 3.51 27.86 -26.60
C LEU A 360 3.83 29.36 -26.44
N ALA A 361 4.91 29.87 -27.07
CA ALA A 361 5.23 31.30 -27.02
C ALA A 361 4.09 32.16 -27.57
N ALA A 362 3.50 31.76 -28.70
CA ALA A 362 2.35 32.45 -29.28
C ALA A 362 1.14 32.44 -28.34
N THR A 363 0.92 31.31 -27.66
CA THR A 363 -0.14 31.15 -26.66
C THR A 363 0.06 32.09 -25.47
N LEU A 364 1.27 32.14 -24.91
CA LEU A 364 1.61 33.00 -23.77
C LEU A 364 1.48 34.49 -24.12
N VAL A 365 1.98 34.90 -25.29
CA VAL A 365 1.88 36.28 -25.78
C VAL A 365 0.42 36.68 -26.00
N SER A 366 -0.40 35.81 -26.60
CA SER A 366 -1.83 36.07 -26.77
C SER A 366 -2.54 36.19 -25.41
N ALA A 367 -2.26 35.27 -24.49
CA ALA A 367 -2.85 35.22 -23.16
C ALA A 367 -2.40 36.35 -22.22
N SER A 368 -1.20 36.92 -22.45
CA SER A 368 -0.73 38.08 -21.67
C SER A 368 -1.54 39.34 -21.98
N GLY A 369 -2.03 39.47 -23.23
CA GLY A 369 -2.70 40.68 -23.71
C GLY A 369 -1.83 41.93 -23.62
N GLY A 370 -0.52 41.77 -23.38
CA GLY A 370 0.41 42.84 -23.05
C GLY A 370 1.02 43.54 -24.26
N THR A 371 2.13 44.23 -24.03
CA THR A 371 2.88 44.99 -25.02
C THR A 371 3.19 44.16 -26.27
N ILE A 372 3.66 42.92 -26.08
CA ILE A 372 4.06 42.06 -27.20
C ILE A 372 2.84 41.72 -28.09
N ASN A 373 1.67 41.50 -27.49
CA ASN A 373 0.46 41.15 -28.21
C ASN A 373 -0.02 42.27 -29.16
N GLY A 374 0.26 43.52 -28.80
CA GLY A 374 -0.09 44.73 -29.54
C GLY A 374 0.97 45.23 -30.54
N LEU A 375 2.10 44.53 -30.67
CA LEU A 375 3.13 44.90 -31.66
C LEU A 375 2.61 44.76 -33.10
N PRO A 376 3.21 45.49 -34.06
CA PRO A 376 3.01 45.23 -35.49
C PRO A 376 3.19 43.74 -35.82
N PRO A 377 2.42 43.17 -36.76
CA PRO A 377 2.42 41.72 -37.01
C PRO A 377 3.80 41.11 -37.21
N GLU A 378 4.67 41.73 -38.01
CA GLU A 378 6.03 41.23 -38.28
C GLU A 378 6.91 41.26 -37.02
N GLN A 379 6.81 42.31 -36.20
CA GLN A 379 7.55 42.43 -34.95
C GLN A 379 7.06 41.44 -33.90
N LYS A 380 5.73 41.25 -33.82
CA LYS A 380 5.11 40.26 -32.94
C LYS A 380 5.58 38.85 -33.29
N THR A 381 5.55 38.48 -34.57
CA THR A 381 6.02 37.16 -35.04
C THR A 381 7.48 36.96 -34.66
N ALA A 382 8.36 37.93 -34.92
CA ALA A 382 9.78 37.82 -34.58
C ALA A 382 10.03 37.67 -33.06
N VAL A 383 9.27 38.36 -32.21
CA VAL A 383 9.34 38.17 -30.75
C VAL A 383 8.82 36.78 -30.35
N VAL A 384 7.70 36.35 -30.91
CA VAL A 384 7.14 35.02 -30.64
C VAL A 384 8.11 33.92 -31.03
N ASP A 385 8.75 34.02 -32.18
CA ASP A 385 9.75 33.06 -32.66
C ASP A 385 10.96 33.02 -31.71
N ALA A 386 11.51 34.17 -31.32
CA ALA A 386 12.62 34.24 -30.37
C ALA A 386 12.27 33.62 -29.01
N LEU A 387 11.06 33.85 -28.50
CA LEU A 387 10.57 33.22 -27.26
C LEU A 387 10.30 31.73 -27.44
N GLN A 388 9.87 31.29 -28.62
CA GLN A 388 9.66 29.88 -28.92
C GLN A 388 10.99 29.12 -28.95
N GLU A 389 12.05 29.71 -29.50
CA GLU A 389 13.37 29.10 -29.46
C GLU A 389 13.88 28.95 -28.02
N VAL A 390 13.59 29.90 -27.11
CA VAL A 390 13.89 29.75 -25.67
C VAL A 390 13.20 28.52 -25.07
N ILE A 391 11.93 28.30 -25.44
CA ILE A 391 11.15 27.13 -24.99
C ILE A 391 11.77 25.84 -25.50
N THR A 392 12.11 25.79 -26.78
CA THR A 392 12.72 24.62 -27.44
C THR A 392 14.09 24.30 -26.87
N ASP A 393 14.93 25.31 -26.67
CA ASP A 393 16.31 25.15 -26.18
C ASP A 393 16.39 25.04 -24.65
N ARG A 394 15.29 25.34 -23.94
CA ARG A 394 15.18 25.37 -22.47
C ARG A 394 16.21 26.28 -21.82
N VAL A 395 16.34 27.51 -22.32
CA VAL A 395 17.32 28.52 -21.87
C VAL A 395 16.66 29.82 -21.42
N PRO A 396 15.86 29.80 -20.33
CA PRO A 396 15.17 31.00 -19.83
C PRO A 396 16.10 32.19 -19.54
N GLU A 397 17.37 31.94 -19.23
CA GLU A 397 18.41 32.94 -19.02
C GLU A 397 18.77 33.72 -20.30
N GLU A 398 18.50 33.19 -21.49
CA GLU A 398 18.84 33.83 -22.78
C GLU A 398 17.72 34.72 -23.34
N ILE A 399 16.56 34.81 -22.68
CA ILE A 399 15.40 35.56 -23.19
C ILE A 399 15.79 36.99 -23.60
N GLN A 400 16.47 37.71 -22.70
CA GLN A 400 16.86 39.09 -22.98
C GLN A 400 17.81 39.17 -24.19
N THR A 401 18.84 38.34 -24.22
CA THR A 401 19.82 38.30 -25.32
C THR A 401 19.14 38.04 -26.67
N ARG A 402 18.19 37.09 -26.72
CA ARG A 402 17.46 36.74 -27.96
C ARG A 402 16.53 37.86 -28.41
N LEU A 403 15.86 38.54 -27.48
CA LEU A 403 15.03 39.71 -27.80
C LEU A 403 15.87 40.90 -28.29
N GLU A 404 17.02 41.15 -27.67
CA GLU A 404 17.94 42.22 -28.05
C GLU A 404 18.59 42.00 -29.43
N ALA A 405 18.71 40.74 -29.86
CA ALA A 405 19.24 40.37 -31.17
C ALA A 405 18.26 40.57 -32.33
N LEU A 406 16.98 40.86 -32.06
CA LEU A 406 15.98 41.10 -33.10
C LEU A 406 16.36 42.33 -33.94
N SER A 407 16.25 42.23 -35.26
CA SER A 407 16.73 43.26 -36.20
C SER A 407 16.10 44.65 -36.00
N PHE A 408 14.86 44.69 -35.48
CA PHE A 408 14.15 45.93 -35.19
C PHE A 408 14.36 46.42 -33.74
N TRP A 409 15.02 45.66 -32.86
CA TRP A 409 15.17 46.02 -31.45
C TRP A 409 15.86 47.36 -31.26
N ALA A 410 16.94 47.60 -32.02
CA ALA A 410 17.72 48.84 -31.94
C ALA A 410 16.88 50.09 -32.23
N SER A 411 15.83 49.99 -33.06
CA SER A 411 14.98 51.12 -33.43
C SER A 411 13.83 51.39 -32.45
N LEU A 412 13.57 50.49 -31.49
CA LEU A 412 12.58 50.73 -30.44
C LEU A 412 13.08 51.77 -29.43
N ASP A 413 12.17 52.62 -28.95
CA ASP A 413 12.46 53.49 -27.82
C ASP A 413 12.66 52.71 -26.51
N ALA A 414 13.27 53.35 -25.51
CA ALA A 414 13.58 52.71 -24.24
C ALA A 414 12.33 52.23 -23.49
N ALA A 415 11.22 52.97 -23.57
CA ALA A 415 9.98 52.62 -22.88
C ALA A 415 9.37 51.34 -23.45
N THR A 416 9.36 51.19 -24.77
CA THR A 416 8.88 50.01 -25.49
C THR A 416 9.76 48.79 -25.18
N LYS A 417 11.10 48.96 -25.17
CA LYS A 417 12.03 47.89 -24.76
C LYS A 417 11.74 47.40 -23.33
N THR A 418 11.60 48.33 -22.39
CA THR A 418 11.24 47.99 -21.00
C THR A 418 9.86 47.32 -20.93
N ALA A 419 8.89 47.78 -21.74
CA ALA A 419 7.55 47.21 -21.75
C ALA A 419 7.47 45.81 -22.39
N ILE A 420 8.35 45.49 -23.35
CA ILE A 420 8.50 44.13 -23.89
C ILE A 420 9.15 43.21 -22.86
N LEU A 421 10.27 43.62 -22.24
CA LEU A 421 10.95 42.83 -21.21
C LEU A 421 10.09 42.63 -19.96
N GLY A 422 9.20 43.58 -19.67
CA GLY A 422 8.23 43.51 -18.58
C GLY A 422 6.92 42.80 -18.91
N ASP A 423 6.74 42.32 -20.15
CA ASP A 423 5.51 41.61 -20.54
C ASP A 423 5.33 40.34 -19.71
N ASN A 424 4.09 40.04 -19.31
CA ASN A 424 3.84 38.87 -18.47
C ASN A 424 4.19 37.55 -19.18
N ALA A 425 4.17 37.49 -20.52
CA ALA A 425 4.66 36.32 -21.26
C ALA A 425 6.16 36.09 -21.03
N VAL A 426 6.96 37.16 -21.05
CA VAL A 426 8.40 37.11 -20.76
C VAL A 426 8.64 36.73 -19.31
N ARG A 427 7.92 37.36 -18.37
CA ARG A 427 8.04 37.06 -16.94
C ARG A 427 7.66 35.61 -16.61
N ALA A 428 6.65 35.06 -17.28
CA ALA A 428 6.27 33.65 -17.13
C ALA A 428 7.40 32.73 -17.58
N LEU A 429 7.95 32.96 -18.79
CA LEU A 429 9.04 32.15 -19.34
C LEU A 429 10.31 32.17 -18.48
N GLN A 430 10.59 33.25 -17.77
CA GLN A 430 11.73 33.31 -16.86
C GLN A 430 11.66 32.30 -15.70
N ILE A 431 10.46 31.86 -15.30
CA ILE A 431 10.28 31.06 -14.08
C ILE A 431 9.60 29.70 -14.29
N CYS A 432 9.09 29.42 -15.50
CA CYS A 432 8.17 28.30 -15.72
C CYS A 432 8.84 26.97 -16.09
N PHE A 433 10.18 26.92 -16.23
CA PHE A 433 10.91 25.72 -16.63
C PHE A 433 11.22 24.79 -15.45
N ALA A 434 11.13 23.47 -15.66
CA ALA A 434 11.55 22.47 -14.68
C ALA A 434 13.08 22.41 -14.61
N ASP A 435 13.64 22.25 -13.41
CA ASP A 435 15.08 22.06 -13.17
C ASP A 435 15.98 23.16 -13.76
N LYS A 436 15.44 24.37 -13.87
CA LYS A 436 16.16 25.60 -14.25
C LYS A 436 16.19 26.57 -13.08
N ASN A 437 17.02 27.61 -13.16
CA ASN A 437 17.08 28.70 -12.19
C ASN A 437 16.68 30.00 -12.90
N PRO A 438 15.63 30.72 -12.47
CA PRO A 438 14.86 30.58 -11.22
C PRO A 438 13.63 29.63 -11.29
N GLY A 439 13.67 28.59 -12.14
CA GLY A 439 12.60 27.62 -12.42
C GLY A 439 12.00 26.81 -11.25
N ASN A 440 11.41 25.66 -11.56
CA ASN A 440 10.58 24.87 -10.63
C ASN A 440 9.44 25.71 -10.01
N PRO A 441 8.54 26.25 -10.84
CA PRO A 441 7.60 27.30 -10.46
C PRO A 441 6.72 26.92 -9.27
N TRP A 442 6.37 25.63 -9.13
CA TRP A 442 5.55 25.13 -8.03
C TRP A 442 6.14 25.39 -6.63
N TYR A 443 7.46 25.49 -6.50
CA TYR A 443 8.17 25.80 -5.24
C TYR A 443 8.37 27.28 -4.98
N ARG A 444 7.86 28.17 -5.84
CA ARG A 444 8.07 29.62 -5.71
C ARG A 444 6.91 30.26 -4.93
N PRO A 445 7.07 30.57 -3.63
CA PRO A 445 6.02 31.22 -2.86
C PRO A 445 5.79 32.67 -3.31
N ALA A 446 6.84 33.36 -3.75
CA ALA A 446 6.75 34.76 -4.19
C ALA A 446 5.82 34.96 -5.39
N ASP A 447 5.69 33.94 -6.22
CA ASP A 447 4.88 33.97 -7.45
C ASP A 447 3.63 33.06 -7.33
N ASP A 448 3.31 32.55 -6.14
CA ASP A 448 2.27 31.53 -5.89
C ASP A 448 2.18 30.45 -7.00
N GLY A 449 3.33 29.89 -7.39
CA GLY A 449 3.35 28.84 -8.41
C GLY A 449 3.47 29.30 -9.86
N GLY A 450 3.48 30.61 -10.16
CA GLY A 450 3.78 31.14 -11.49
C GLY A 450 3.05 32.43 -11.88
N VAL A 451 3.26 32.91 -13.10
CA VAL A 451 2.56 34.10 -13.63
C VAL A 451 1.24 33.69 -14.26
N THR A 452 0.14 34.34 -13.84
CA THR A 452 -1.19 34.10 -14.42
C THR A 452 -1.34 34.85 -15.75
N LEU A 453 -1.65 34.12 -16.82
CA LEU A 453 -1.87 34.59 -18.19
C LEU A 453 -3.20 34.04 -18.70
N GLY A 454 -4.11 34.90 -19.15
CA GLY A 454 -5.42 34.45 -19.64
C GLY A 454 -6.20 33.57 -18.64
N GLY A 455 -6.00 33.78 -17.33
CA GLY A 455 -6.61 32.96 -16.27
C GLY A 455 -5.95 31.61 -15.99
N ARG A 456 -4.73 31.37 -16.51
CA ARG A 456 -3.99 30.10 -16.32
C ARG A 456 -2.53 30.35 -15.93
N VAL A 457 -1.93 29.41 -15.24
CA VAL A 457 -0.46 29.35 -15.06
C VAL A 457 0.09 28.28 -15.98
N TYR A 458 1.16 28.58 -16.70
CA TYR A 458 1.85 27.69 -17.63
C TYR A 458 3.20 27.28 -17.06
N GLN A 459 3.55 26.00 -17.20
CA GLN A 459 4.82 25.46 -16.73
C GLN A 459 5.25 24.21 -17.48
N GLU A 460 6.55 23.96 -17.46
CA GLU A 460 7.17 22.71 -17.83
C GLU A 460 7.19 21.82 -16.58
N ALA A 461 6.52 20.66 -16.63
CA ALA A 461 6.47 19.71 -15.50
C ALA A 461 7.72 18.82 -15.43
N TYR A 462 8.15 18.36 -16.60
CA TYR A 462 9.39 17.64 -16.87
C TYR A 462 9.97 18.19 -18.17
N ALA A 463 11.25 17.94 -18.46
CA ALA A 463 11.88 18.45 -19.67
C ALA A 463 11.01 18.23 -20.92
N SER A 464 10.67 19.32 -21.60
CA SER A 464 9.81 19.39 -22.78
C SER A 464 8.39 18.83 -22.58
N GLN A 465 7.85 18.84 -21.36
CA GLN A 465 6.46 18.45 -21.08
C GLN A 465 5.70 19.62 -20.47
N TRP A 466 4.89 20.28 -21.29
CA TRP A 466 4.24 21.53 -20.94
C TRP A 466 2.79 21.35 -20.53
N TRP A 467 2.44 22.04 -19.45
CA TRP A 467 1.12 22.02 -18.84
C TRP A 467 0.67 23.44 -18.49
N SER A 468 -0.64 23.61 -18.39
CA SER A 468 -1.21 24.75 -17.66
C SER A 468 -2.34 24.32 -16.76
N TYR A 469 -2.64 25.11 -15.73
CA TYR A 469 -3.70 24.84 -14.75
C TYR A 469 -4.39 26.13 -14.31
N ASP A 470 -5.52 25.98 -13.63
CA ASP A 470 -6.26 27.08 -12.99
C ASP A 470 -5.59 27.48 -11.66
N PRO A 471 -5.00 28.68 -11.54
CA PRO A 471 -4.29 29.11 -10.34
C PRO A 471 -5.16 29.16 -9.09
N ALA A 472 -6.47 29.39 -9.21
CA ALA A 472 -7.38 29.44 -8.06
C ALA A 472 -7.42 28.12 -7.28
N THR A 473 -7.09 27.01 -7.93
CA THR A 473 -7.07 25.69 -7.31
C THR A 473 -5.89 25.47 -6.36
N ARG A 474 -4.80 26.26 -6.46
CA ARG A 474 -3.63 26.17 -5.57
C ARG A 474 -3.93 26.50 -4.11
N ALA A 475 -5.04 27.17 -3.83
CA ALA A 475 -5.48 27.42 -2.45
C ALA A 475 -5.87 26.13 -1.71
N ARG A 476 -6.17 25.05 -2.46
CA ARG A 476 -6.60 23.74 -1.94
C ARG A 476 -5.47 22.70 -1.89
N LYS A 477 -4.21 23.13 -2.04
CA LYS A 477 -3.07 22.23 -2.15
C LYS A 477 -2.69 21.58 -0.82
N VAL A 478 -2.29 20.31 -0.86
CA VAL A 478 -1.70 19.58 0.28
C VAL A 478 -0.18 19.67 0.32
N SER A 479 0.44 20.03 -0.82
CA SER A 479 1.85 20.41 -0.93
C SER A 479 2.08 21.32 -2.15
N SER A 480 3.23 22.00 -2.20
CA SER A 480 3.65 22.72 -3.41
C SER A 480 3.85 21.78 -4.60
N TYR A 481 4.43 20.61 -4.36
CA TYR A 481 4.80 19.64 -5.39
C TYR A 481 3.60 19.01 -6.10
N GLN A 482 2.44 18.96 -5.43
CA GLN A 482 1.15 18.57 -6.02
C GLN A 482 0.84 19.29 -7.35
N PHE A 483 1.37 20.51 -7.52
CA PHE A 483 1.18 21.32 -8.72
C PHE A 483 2.34 21.23 -9.71
N ARG A 484 3.16 20.19 -9.66
CA ARG A 484 4.16 19.90 -10.72
C ARG A 484 3.50 19.35 -11.98
N ALA A 485 2.64 18.34 -11.84
CA ALA A 485 1.95 17.66 -12.94
C ALA A 485 0.63 17.02 -12.47
N PRO A 486 -0.27 16.63 -13.39
CA PRO A 486 -1.52 15.93 -13.02
C PRO A 486 -1.31 14.63 -12.23
N GLY A 487 -0.29 13.82 -12.55
CA GLY A 487 0.03 12.60 -11.80
C GLY A 487 0.50 12.91 -10.38
N GLU A 488 1.40 13.89 -10.24
CA GLU A 488 1.88 14.39 -8.94
C GLU A 488 0.74 14.96 -8.09
N TRP A 489 -0.28 15.53 -8.75
CA TRP A 489 -1.47 16.01 -8.08
C TRP A 489 -2.20 14.90 -7.33
N ILE A 490 -2.39 13.75 -8.00
CA ILE A 490 -3.07 12.58 -7.44
C ILE A 490 -2.19 11.91 -6.39
N ALA A 491 -0.90 11.74 -6.64
CA ALA A 491 0.03 11.10 -5.71
C ALA A 491 0.13 11.84 -4.37
N GLU A 492 0.23 13.17 -4.40
CA GLU A 492 0.25 14.00 -3.18
C GLU A 492 -1.10 13.98 -2.44
N ALA A 493 -2.21 14.04 -3.16
CA ALA A 493 -3.54 13.89 -2.57
C ALA A 493 -3.74 12.49 -1.94
N TYR A 494 -3.23 11.44 -2.58
CA TYR A 494 -3.22 10.06 -2.06
C TYR A 494 -2.40 9.95 -0.77
N ASN A 495 -1.20 10.54 -0.75
CA ASN A 495 -0.39 10.61 0.46
C ASN A 495 -1.12 11.33 1.60
N ALA A 496 -1.72 12.49 1.33
CA ALA A 496 -2.50 13.24 2.33
C ALA A 496 -3.75 12.49 2.79
N TYR A 497 -4.40 11.72 1.91
CA TYR A 497 -5.58 10.93 2.27
C TYR A 497 -5.22 9.76 3.19
N TYR A 498 -4.14 9.03 2.93
CA TYR A 498 -3.73 7.91 3.80
C TYR A 498 -2.71 8.28 4.88
N ALA A 499 -2.52 9.58 5.13
CA ALA A 499 -1.67 10.03 6.21
C ALA A 499 -2.30 9.69 7.58
N PRO A 500 -1.54 9.12 8.52
CA PRO A 500 -2.02 8.85 9.88
C PRO A 500 -2.24 10.16 10.67
N PRO A 501 -2.95 10.12 11.81
CA PRO A 501 -3.60 8.95 12.39
C PRO A 501 -5.01 8.67 11.85
N THR A 502 -5.57 9.59 11.06
CA THR A 502 -6.96 9.52 10.59
C THR A 502 -7.02 9.69 9.09
N LYS A 503 -7.44 8.62 8.40
CA LYS A 503 -7.63 8.61 6.96
C LYS A 503 -8.54 9.76 6.51
N GLY A 504 -8.10 10.46 5.47
CA GLY A 504 -8.78 11.58 4.86
C GLY A 504 -8.70 12.88 5.64
N ALA A 505 -8.17 12.91 6.88
CA ALA A 505 -8.23 14.12 7.71
C ALA A 505 -7.42 15.28 7.13
N ILE A 506 -6.18 15.02 6.70
CA ILE A 506 -5.32 16.06 6.10
C ILE A 506 -5.93 16.58 4.81
N LEU A 507 -6.37 15.67 3.93
CA LEU A 507 -6.99 16.07 2.66
C LEU A 507 -8.31 16.80 2.86
N ALA A 508 -9.14 16.39 3.83
CA ALA A 508 -10.40 17.07 4.14
C ALA A 508 -10.17 18.50 4.67
N ALA A 509 -9.10 18.73 5.44
CA ALA A 509 -8.77 20.06 5.94
C ALA A 509 -8.37 21.03 4.82
N ALA A 510 -7.70 20.52 3.78
CA ALA A 510 -7.27 21.31 2.62
C ALA A 510 -8.35 21.43 1.54
N ASP A 511 -9.04 20.32 1.25
CA ASP A 511 -9.98 20.17 0.15
C ASP A 511 -11.05 19.11 0.44
N PRO A 512 -12.14 19.47 1.12
CA PRO A 512 -13.24 18.55 1.44
C PRO A 512 -13.87 17.90 0.21
N ALA A 513 -13.92 18.61 -0.93
CA ALA A 513 -14.53 18.09 -2.15
C ALA A 513 -13.66 16.99 -2.77
N THR A 514 -12.34 17.21 -2.83
CA THR A 514 -11.41 16.17 -3.26
C THR A 514 -11.44 14.98 -2.31
N LYS A 515 -11.47 15.20 -0.99
CA LYS A 515 -11.59 14.08 -0.04
C LYS A 515 -12.84 13.23 -0.31
N ALA A 516 -14.00 13.87 -0.51
CA ALA A 516 -15.24 13.16 -0.83
C ALA A 516 -15.15 12.37 -2.15
N TRP A 517 -14.44 12.92 -3.14
CA TRP A 517 -14.17 12.20 -4.38
C TRP A 517 -13.24 10.99 -4.16
N PHE A 518 -12.19 11.14 -3.33
CA PHE A 518 -11.27 10.05 -2.96
C PHE A 518 -11.96 8.91 -2.22
N ASP A 519 -12.90 9.22 -1.32
CA ASP A 519 -13.69 8.20 -0.59
C ASP A 519 -14.32 7.18 -1.57
N VAL A 520 -14.83 7.67 -2.71
CA VAL A 520 -15.60 6.87 -3.67
C VAL A 520 -14.72 6.31 -4.79
N ASN A 521 -13.86 7.15 -5.38
CA ASN A 521 -13.19 6.81 -6.63
C ASN A 521 -11.79 6.23 -6.43
N VAL A 522 -11.25 6.31 -5.21
CA VAL A 522 -9.92 5.79 -4.87
C VAL A 522 -10.04 4.72 -3.78
N ASP A 523 -10.54 5.08 -2.59
CA ASP A 523 -10.57 4.16 -1.45
C ASP A 523 -11.50 2.98 -1.70
N GLN A 524 -12.79 3.21 -2.00
CA GLN A 524 -13.71 2.13 -2.36
C GLN A 524 -13.27 1.34 -3.60
N ALA A 525 -12.75 2.03 -4.63
CA ALA A 525 -12.28 1.39 -5.86
C ALA A 525 -11.07 0.47 -5.64
N THR A 526 -10.31 0.68 -4.57
CA THR A 526 -9.17 -0.15 -4.15
C THR A 526 -9.52 -1.10 -2.99
N GLY A 527 -10.80 -1.26 -2.66
CA GLY A 527 -11.27 -2.19 -1.63
C GLY A 527 -11.19 -1.66 -0.19
N GLY A 528 -11.07 -0.35 -0.01
CA GLY A 528 -11.23 0.32 1.27
C GLY A 528 -12.70 0.56 1.65
N GLU A 529 -12.94 0.96 2.89
CA GLU A 529 -14.27 1.16 3.48
C GLU A 529 -14.93 2.53 3.14
N GLY A 530 -14.29 3.33 2.28
CA GLY A 530 -14.63 4.72 2.02
C GLY A 530 -14.48 5.59 3.27
N ALA A 531 -15.40 6.54 3.42
CA ALA A 531 -15.44 7.51 4.53
C ALA A 531 -15.63 6.88 5.92
N ALA A 532 -16.04 5.62 6.02
CA ALA A 532 -16.40 4.96 7.27
C ALA A 532 -15.23 4.24 7.96
N GLY A 533 -14.07 4.11 7.30
CA GLY A 533 -13.00 3.26 7.82
C GLY A 533 -12.05 3.94 8.80
N PRO A 534 -11.52 3.19 9.79
CA PRO A 534 -10.45 3.68 10.65
C PRO A 534 -9.23 4.08 9.80
N GLY A 535 -8.50 5.09 10.27
CA GLY A 535 -7.25 5.47 9.63
C GLY A 535 -6.21 4.35 9.67
N PRO A 536 -5.22 4.37 8.76
CA PRO A 536 -4.05 3.52 8.91
C PRO A 536 -3.39 3.77 10.26
N LEU A 537 -3.41 2.78 11.15
CA LEU A 537 -2.61 2.78 12.36
C LEU A 537 -1.21 2.30 12.00
N LEU A 538 -0.26 3.23 11.90
CA LEU A 538 1.14 2.85 11.93
C LEU A 538 1.52 2.55 13.39
N PRO A 539 2.37 1.54 13.64
CA PRO A 539 2.99 1.41 14.96
C PRO A 539 3.73 2.71 15.30
N ASP A 540 3.77 3.08 16.59
CA ASP A 540 4.57 4.22 17.06
C ASP A 540 6.01 4.15 16.50
N GLY A 541 6.48 5.24 15.90
CA GLY A 541 7.86 5.34 15.42
C GLY A 541 8.91 5.37 16.54
N SER A 542 8.51 5.48 17.81
CA SER A 542 9.39 5.48 18.99
C SER A 542 9.78 4.08 19.48
N THR A 543 9.05 3.05 19.06
CA THR A 543 9.49 1.67 19.26
C THR A 543 10.39 1.30 18.10
N GLY A 544 11.62 0.88 18.38
CA GLY A 544 12.41 0.15 17.40
C GLY A 544 11.69 -1.14 16.95
N PRO A 545 12.37 -2.06 16.25
CA PRO A 545 11.77 -3.29 15.71
C PRO A 545 11.14 -4.25 16.74
N GLY A 546 11.02 -3.87 18.01
CA GLY A 546 10.20 -4.56 19.01
C GLY A 546 8.88 -3.83 19.22
N PHE A 547 7.78 -4.49 18.85
CA PHE A 547 6.43 -4.13 19.26
C PHE A 547 5.61 -5.42 19.38
N PRO A 548 4.64 -5.44 20.31
CA PRO A 548 4.80 -5.59 21.75
C PRO A 548 5.47 -6.91 22.21
#